data_AF-A0A6I5C3V6-F1
#
_entry.id   AF-A0A6I5C3V6-F1
#
_cell.length_a   1.000
_cell.length_b   1.000
_cell.length_c   1.000
_cell.angle_alpha   90.00
_cell.angle_beta   90.00
_cell.angle_gamma   90.00
#
_symmetry.space_group_name_H-M   'P 1'
#
loop_
_entity.id
_entity.type
_entity.pdbx_description
1 polymer ?
#
loop_
_entity_poly.entity_id
_entity_poly.type
_entity_poly.pdbx_seq_one_letter_code
_entity_poly.pdbx_strand_id
1 'polypeptide(L)'
;ERAAFDAGGAGHDFRPLLEGVARAVSDADVALCHLDAVQAPEEAPAAASPGMFPPELAPALAATGYDGCATASAHTLDDGADGVRRTLDALDRAGIRHAGSARTEDEARGALLRAGSALVAHLAYSRGPDRPSPAGQPWSLRLLDI
;
A
#
# COMPACT_ATOMS: atom_id res chain seq x y z
N GLU A 1 -14.09 12.61 -0.55
CA GLU A 1 -15.51 13.05 -0.48
C GLU A 1 -16.49 11.90 -0.65
N ARG A 2 -16.52 11.17 -1.78
CA ARG A 2 -17.50 10.07 -1.97
C ARG A 2 -17.41 8.97 -0.91
N ALA A 3 -16.21 8.46 -0.61
CA ALA A 3 -16.02 7.45 0.44
C ALA A 3 -16.43 7.96 1.85
N ALA A 4 -16.28 9.26 2.12
CA ALA A 4 -16.72 9.85 3.39
C ALA A 4 -18.27 9.92 3.47
N PHE A 5 -18.92 10.23 2.35
CA PHE A 5 -20.38 10.14 2.25
C PHE A 5 -20.88 8.71 2.44
N ASP A 6 -20.23 7.73 1.80
CA ASP A 6 -20.61 6.32 1.87
C ASP A 6 -20.41 5.73 3.29
N ALA A 7 -19.53 6.32 4.12
CA ALA A 7 -19.32 5.92 5.53
C ALA A 7 -20.44 6.36 6.49
N GLY A 8 -21.37 7.23 6.07
CA GLY A 8 -22.51 7.64 6.90
C GLY A 8 -22.19 8.60 8.05
N GLY A 9 -21.06 9.31 8.02
CA GLY A 9 -20.80 10.46 8.91
C GLY A 9 -19.50 10.43 9.70
N ALA A 10 -18.72 9.34 9.68
CA ALA A 10 -17.38 9.28 10.26
C ALA A 10 -16.47 8.35 9.45
N GLY A 11 -15.22 8.76 9.22
CA GLY A 11 -14.23 7.98 8.46
C GLY A 11 -14.53 7.91 6.95
N HIS A 12 -14.01 6.88 6.31
CA HIS A 12 -14.20 6.60 4.88
C HIS A 12 -14.61 5.13 4.64
N ASP A 13 -15.55 4.90 3.72
CA ASP A 13 -15.86 3.57 3.19
C ASP A 13 -15.52 3.51 1.71
N PHE A 14 -14.44 2.81 1.37
CA PHE A 14 -13.97 2.66 0.00
C PHE A 14 -14.61 1.46 -0.73
N ARG A 15 -15.36 0.59 -0.04
CA ARG A 15 -15.91 -0.62 -0.66
C ARG A 15 -16.88 -0.32 -1.81
N PRO A 16 -17.81 0.66 -1.70
CA PRO A 16 -18.69 1.00 -2.83
C PRO A 16 -17.92 1.54 -4.04
N LEU A 17 -16.80 2.25 -3.82
CA LEU A 17 -15.95 2.74 -4.91
C LEU A 17 -15.27 1.60 -5.67
N LEU A 18 -14.97 0.48 -4.99
CA LEU A 18 -14.29 -0.68 -5.55
C LEU A 18 -15.26 -1.75 -6.09
N GLU A 19 -16.57 -1.59 -5.89
CA GLU A 19 -17.58 -2.58 -6.30
C GLU A 19 -17.52 -2.90 -7.80
N GLY A 20 -17.25 -1.89 -8.63
CA GLY A 20 -17.14 -2.06 -10.09
C GLY A 20 -15.98 -2.96 -10.55
N VAL A 21 -14.95 -3.15 -9.72
CA VAL A 21 -13.79 -4.02 -10.02
C VAL A 21 -13.78 -5.30 -9.17
N ALA A 22 -14.63 -5.40 -8.16
CA ALA A 22 -14.61 -6.47 -7.17
C ALA A 22 -14.57 -7.86 -7.81
N ARG A 23 -15.44 -8.13 -8.80
CA ARG A 23 -15.45 -9.42 -9.49
C ARG A 23 -14.12 -9.72 -10.20
N ALA A 24 -13.58 -8.76 -10.94
CA ALA A 24 -12.34 -8.96 -11.69
C ALA A 24 -11.13 -9.17 -10.76
N VAL A 25 -11.15 -8.54 -9.58
CA VAL A 25 -10.14 -8.68 -8.54
C VAL A 25 -10.29 -10.03 -7.83
N SER A 26 -11.48 -10.36 -7.35
CA SER A 26 -11.71 -11.58 -6.54
C SER A 26 -11.69 -12.88 -7.34
N ASP A 27 -11.96 -12.84 -8.65
CA ASP A 27 -11.89 -14.01 -9.53
C ASP A 27 -10.42 -14.34 -9.94
N ALA A 28 -9.45 -13.46 -9.65
CA ALA A 28 -8.05 -13.67 -10.03
C ALA A 28 -7.33 -14.68 -9.11
N ASP A 29 -6.38 -15.45 -9.67
CA ASP A 29 -5.51 -16.31 -8.85
C ASP A 29 -4.57 -15.51 -7.94
N VAL A 30 -4.14 -14.33 -8.42
CA VAL A 30 -3.40 -13.32 -7.67
C VAL A 30 -3.82 -11.94 -8.20
N ALA A 31 -4.36 -11.09 -7.33
CA ALA A 31 -4.67 -9.69 -7.61
C ALA A 31 -3.66 -8.76 -6.95
N LEU A 32 -3.03 -7.91 -7.76
CA LEU A 32 -2.04 -6.94 -7.31
C LEU A 32 -2.53 -5.50 -7.46
N CYS A 33 -2.21 -4.66 -6.48
CA CYS A 33 -2.49 -3.22 -6.47
C CYS A 33 -1.19 -2.41 -6.47
N HIS A 34 -1.28 -1.10 -6.71
CA HIS A 34 -0.18 -0.17 -6.46
C HIS A 34 -0.67 0.96 -5.55
N LEU A 35 0.02 1.14 -4.42
CA LEU A 35 -0.17 2.25 -3.51
C LEU A 35 0.98 3.23 -3.73
N ASP A 36 0.65 4.31 -4.43
CA ASP A 36 1.61 5.37 -4.75
C ASP A 36 2.00 6.15 -3.48
N ALA A 37 1.02 6.55 -2.66
CA ALA A 37 1.26 7.29 -1.43
C ALA A 37 1.36 6.41 -0.19
N VAL A 38 1.87 6.97 0.92
CA VAL A 38 1.82 6.36 2.26
C VAL A 38 0.47 6.60 2.94
N GLN A 39 0.14 5.74 3.91
CA GLN A 39 -1.05 5.91 4.74
C GLN A 39 -0.93 7.13 5.66
N ALA A 40 -2.03 7.86 5.87
CA ALA A 40 -2.14 8.88 6.92
C ALA A 40 -2.16 8.27 8.33
N PRO A 41 -1.75 9.02 9.39
CA PRO A 41 -1.99 8.60 10.77
C PRO A 41 -3.49 8.42 11.06
N GLU A 42 -3.84 7.46 11.93
CA GLU A 42 -5.25 7.10 12.21
C GLU A 42 -6.09 8.26 12.77
N GLU A 43 -5.46 9.15 13.55
CA GLU A 43 -6.12 10.30 14.19
C GLU A 43 -5.85 11.64 13.48
N ALA A 44 -5.18 11.62 12.31
CA ALA A 44 -4.87 12.84 11.60
C ALA A 44 -6.13 13.42 10.93
N PRO A 45 -6.44 14.72 11.11
CA PRO A 45 -7.45 15.38 10.29
C PRO A 45 -7.09 15.24 8.80
N ALA A 46 -8.07 15.04 7.92
CA ALA A 46 -7.81 14.89 6.48
C ALA A 46 -6.99 16.05 5.88
N ALA A 47 -7.18 17.28 6.39
CA ALA A 47 -6.41 18.45 5.99
C ALA A 47 -4.92 18.42 6.43
N ALA A 48 -4.58 17.60 7.42
CA ALA A 48 -3.23 17.45 7.98
C ALA A 48 -2.41 16.34 7.30
N SER A 49 -2.97 15.64 6.30
CA SER A 49 -2.26 14.57 5.57
C SER A 49 -2.45 14.68 4.05
N PRO A 50 -2.11 15.84 3.44
CA PRO A 50 -2.26 16.01 2.00
C PRO A 50 -1.39 15.00 1.25
N GLY A 51 -1.99 14.33 0.25
CA GLY A 51 -1.29 13.34 -0.56
C GLY A 51 -1.17 11.94 0.07
N MET A 52 -1.65 11.72 1.29
CA MET A 52 -1.67 10.39 1.93
C MET A 52 -3.05 9.74 1.82
N PHE A 53 -3.09 8.41 1.80
CA PHE A 53 -4.36 7.69 1.76
C PHE A 53 -4.92 7.42 3.18
N PRO A 54 -6.26 7.40 3.38
CA PRO A 54 -6.86 7.15 4.70
C PRO A 54 -6.69 5.69 5.19
N PRO A 55 -6.65 5.45 6.51
CA PRO A 55 -6.47 4.11 7.09
C PRO A 55 -7.46 3.04 6.59
N GLU A 56 -8.66 3.44 6.17
CA GLU A 56 -9.72 2.54 5.73
C GLU A 56 -9.48 1.95 4.33
N LEU A 57 -8.49 2.45 3.58
CA LEU A 57 -8.20 1.95 2.24
C LEU A 57 -7.66 0.51 2.26
N ALA A 58 -6.71 0.17 3.14
CA ALA A 58 -6.13 -1.18 3.18
C ALA A 58 -7.19 -2.26 3.50
N PRO A 59 -8.07 -2.10 4.51
CA PRO A 59 -9.20 -3.02 4.72
C PRO A 59 -10.13 -3.13 3.51
N ALA A 60 -10.40 -2.02 2.81
CA ALA A 60 -11.25 -2.05 1.62
C ALA A 60 -10.61 -2.79 0.43
N LEU A 61 -9.30 -2.65 0.25
CA LEU A 61 -8.55 -3.44 -0.75
C LEU A 61 -8.62 -4.94 -0.45
N ALA A 62 -8.44 -5.32 0.82
CA ALA A 62 -8.56 -6.72 1.23
C ALA A 62 -9.99 -7.24 1.02
N ALA A 63 -11.01 -6.46 1.39
CA ALA A 63 -12.42 -6.82 1.16
C ALA A 63 -12.77 -6.95 -0.34
N THR A 64 -12.05 -6.26 -1.21
CA THR A 64 -12.21 -6.36 -2.68
C THR A 64 -11.54 -7.61 -3.26
N GLY A 65 -10.55 -8.17 -2.55
CA GLY A 65 -9.84 -9.40 -2.94
C GLY A 65 -8.39 -9.20 -3.39
N TYR A 66 -7.76 -8.06 -3.09
CA TYR A 66 -6.34 -7.88 -3.42
C TYR A 66 -5.43 -8.71 -2.52
N ASP A 67 -4.50 -9.45 -3.11
CA ASP A 67 -3.53 -10.30 -2.40
C ASP A 67 -2.23 -9.56 -2.06
N GLY A 68 -1.86 -8.58 -2.87
CA GLY A 68 -0.65 -7.80 -2.63
C GLY A 68 -0.63 -6.42 -3.26
N CYS A 69 0.20 -5.53 -2.73
CA CYS A 69 0.35 -4.17 -3.23
C CYS A 69 1.82 -3.75 -3.38
N ALA A 70 2.12 -3.08 -4.50
CA ALA A 70 3.40 -2.43 -4.72
C ALA A 70 3.42 -1.07 -4.01
N THR A 71 4.48 -0.79 -3.26
CA THR A 71 4.65 0.45 -2.47
C THR A 71 5.88 1.28 -2.88
N ALA A 72 6.60 0.85 -3.91
CA ALA A 72 7.69 1.64 -4.50
C ALA A 72 7.15 2.68 -5.47
N SER A 73 7.33 3.95 -5.13
CA SER A 73 6.88 5.10 -5.92
C SER A 73 7.78 6.32 -5.66
N ALA A 74 7.41 7.48 -6.20
CA ALA A 74 8.03 8.74 -5.81
C ALA A 74 7.55 9.22 -4.41
N HIS A 75 6.33 8.84 -4.01
CA HIS A 75 5.65 9.27 -2.79
C HIS A 75 5.83 8.33 -1.59
N THR A 76 6.57 7.22 -1.75
CA THR A 76 6.86 6.24 -0.68
C THR A 76 7.41 6.87 0.60
N LEU A 77 8.14 7.99 0.48
CA LEU A 77 8.85 8.61 1.60
C LEU A 77 8.29 9.97 2.01
N ASP A 78 7.04 10.29 1.62
CA ASP A 78 6.43 11.58 1.96
C ASP A 78 6.29 11.84 3.46
N ASP A 79 6.20 10.78 4.27
CA ASP A 79 6.26 10.84 5.74
C ASP A 79 7.45 10.04 6.32
N GLY A 80 8.52 9.92 5.51
CA GLY A 80 9.74 9.20 5.86
C GLY A 80 9.50 7.74 6.28
N ALA A 81 10.36 7.26 7.19
CA ALA A 81 10.32 5.88 7.68
C ALA A 81 9.03 5.55 8.45
N ASP A 82 8.41 6.55 9.10
CA ASP A 82 7.18 6.38 9.86
C ASP A 82 5.98 6.13 8.93
N GLY A 83 5.92 6.86 7.82
CA GLY A 83 4.95 6.61 6.74
C GLY A 83 5.08 5.22 6.14
N VAL A 84 6.31 4.79 5.83
CA VAL A 84 6.59 3.43 5.34
C VAL A 84 6.09 2.40 6.33
N ARG A 85 6.54 2.47 7.60
CA ARG A 85 6.15 1.53 8.65
C ARG A 85 4.63 1.46 8.79
N ARG A 86 3.95 2.60 8.92
CA ARG A 86 2.49 2.66 9.09
C ARG A 86 1.75 2.03 7.91
N THR A 87 2.20 2.30 6.68
CA THR A 87 1.64 1.72 5.46
C THR A 87 1.77 0.19 5.47
N LEU A 88 2.97 -0.32 5.74
CA LEU A 88 3.23 -1.76 5.73
C LEU A 88 2.51 -2.48 6.87
N ASP A 89 2.47 -1.88 8.07
CA ASP A 89 1.71 -2.41 9.20
C ASP A 89 0.21 -2.50 8.90
N ALA A 90 -0.35 -1.55 8.14
CA ALA A 90 -1.76 -1.60 7.74
C ALA A 90 -2.05 -2.68 6.70
N LEU A 91 -1.14 -2.87 5.73
CA LEU A 91 -1.23 -3.97 4.76
C LEU A 91 -1.13 -5.34 5.45
N ASP A 92 -0.19 -5.50 6.38
CA ASP A 92 -0.05 -6.70 7.19
C ASP A 92 -1.32 -7.02 7.98
N ARG A 93 -1.90 -6.01 8.65
CA ARG A 93 -3.17 -6.16 9.40
C ARG A 93 -4.33 -6.56 8.48
N ALA A 94 -4.35 -6.06 7.25
CA ALA A 94 -5.35 -6.40 6.24
C ALA A 94 -5.09 -7.74 5.53
N GLY A 95 -3.94 -8.39 5.78
CA GLY A 95 -3.54 -9.63 5.12
C GLY A 95 -2.99 -9.45 3.71
N ILE A 96 -2.70 -8.22 3.29
CA ILE A 96 -2.19 -7.88 1.96
C ILE A 96 -0.66 -7.94 1.98
N ARG A 97 -0.07 -8.74 1.10
CA ARG A 97 1.39 -8.78 0.92
C ARG A 97 1.90 -7.49 0.29
N HIS A 98 3.16 -7.12 0.53
CA HIS A 98 3.69 -5.89 -0.03
C HIS A 98 5.11 -6.02 -0.58
N ALA A 99 5.42 -5.20 -1.58
CA ALA A 99 6.74 -5.15 -2.20
C ALA A 99 7.10 -3.72 -2.60
N GLY A 100 8.36 -3.34 -2.44
CA GLY A 100 8.91 -2.08 -2.96
C GLY A 100 9.41 -1.10 -1.90
N SER A 101 8.80 -1.07 -0.73
CA SER A 101 9.32 -0.39 0.47
C SER A 101 9.49 -1.38 1.61
N ALA A 102 10.32 -1.05 2.60
CA ALA A 102 10.61 -1.96 3.71
C ALA A 102 11.01 -1.26 5.01
N ARG A 103 10.71 -1.92 6.13
CA ARG A 103 11.15 -1.60 7.49
C ARG A 103 12.56 -2.14 7.76
N THR A 104 12.95 -3.21 7.07
CA THR A 104 14.24 -3.89 7.24
C THR A 104 14.85 -4.34 5.91
N GLU A 105 16.15 -4.65 5.88
CA GLU A 105 16.83 -5.18 4.69
C GLU A 105 16.23 -6.50 4.19
N ASP A 106 15.84 -7.38 5.10
CA ASP A 106 15.30 -8.70 4.72
C ASP A 106 13.92 -8.58 4.08
N GLU A 107 13.07 -7.70 4.63
CA GLU A 107 11.77 -7.38 4.06
C GLU A 107 11.87 -6.75 2.66
N ALA A 108 12.96 -6.04 2.38
CA ALA A 108 13.16 -5.41 1.07
C ALA A 108 13.23 -6.42 -0.08
N ARG A 109 13.39 -7.73 0.17
CA ARG A 109 13.44 -8.78 -0.86
C ARG A 109 12.16 -8.93 -1.69
N GLY A 110 11.04 -8.38 -1.23
CA GLY A 110 9.73 -8.47 -1.89
C GLY A 110 8.84 -9.57 -1.30
N ALA A 111 7.73 -9.87 -1.97
CA ALA A 111 6.75 -10.83 -1.49
C ALA A 111 6.58 -12.05 -2.41
N LEU A 112 6.26 -13.19 -1.81
CA LEU A 112 5.85 -14.40 -2.51
C LEU A 112 4.35 -14.65 -2.31
N LEU A 113 3.63 -14.83 -3.40
CA LEU A 113 2.20 -15.12 -3.46
C LEU A 113 1.97 -16.45 -4.17
N ARG A 114 0.82 -17.08 -3.96
CA ARG A 114 0.49 -18.38 -4.55
C ARG A 114 -0.68 -18.23 -5.51
N ALA A 115 -0.46 -18.65 -6.76
CA ALA A 115 -1.47 -18.72 -7.82
C ALA A 115 -1.72 -20.21 -8.14
N GLY A 116 -2.69 -20.83 -7.47
CA GLY A 116 -2.88 -22.28 -7.54
C GLY A 116 -1.62 -23.06 -7.12
N SER A 117 -1.03 -23.82 -8.05
CA SER A 117 0.24 -24.53 -7.83
C SER A 117 1.49 -23.68 -8.07
N ALA A 118 1.36 -22.50 -8.68
CA ALA A 118 2.49 -21.62 -8.99
C ALA A 118 2.83 -20.71 -7.80
N LEU A 119 4.11 -20.36 -7.69
CA LEU A 119 4.60 -19.34 -6.78
C LEU A 119 4.97 -18.09 -7.59
N VAL A 120 4.40 -16.95 -7.22
CA VAL A 120 4.59 -15.66 -7.89
C VAL A 120 5.42 -14.75 -6.99
N ALA A 121 6.54 -14.23 -7.51
CA ALA A 121 7.32 -13.20 -6.83
C ALA A 121 6.83 -11.81 -7.24
N HIS A 122 6.40 -11.01 -6.28
CA HIS A 122 6.05 -9.61 -6.46
C HIS A 122 7.26 -8.75 -6.08
N LEU A 123 7.81 -8.08 -7.09
CA LEU A 123 8.92 -7.13 -6.95
C LEU A 123 8.45 -5.77 -7.47
N ALA A 124 8.79 -4.70 -6.76
CA ALA A 124 8.48 -3.34 -7.16
C ALA A 124 9.70 -2.45 -6.93
N TYR A 125 9.91 -1.49 -7.83
CA TYR A 125 11.07 -0.62 -7.85
C TYR A 125 10.66 0.78 -8.30
N SER A 126 11.30 1.81 -7.74
CA SER A 126 11.11 3.21 -8.11
C SER A 126 12.39 3.79 -8.71
N ARG A 127 12.27 4.79 -9.58
CA ARG A 127 13.44 5.58 -10.03
C ARG A 127 14.03 6.44 -8.92
N GLY A 128 13.26 6.73 -7.88
CA GLY A 128 13.68 7.55 -6.77
C GLY A 128 12.48 8.18 -6.06
N PRO A 129 12.65 8.54 -4.78
CA PRO A 129 11.64 9.27 -4.02
C PRO A 129 11.72 10.79 -4.27
N ASP A 130 10.59 11.48 -4.11
CA ASP A 130 10.53 12.95 -4.11
C ASP A 130 11.06 13.58 -2.81
N ARG A 131 11.15 12.77 -1.74
CA ARG A 131 11.72 13.13 -0.45
C ARG A 131 13.04 12.41 -0.18
N PRO A 132 13.95 12.98 0.64
CA PRO A 132 15.20 12.32 1.00
C PRO A 132 14.97 10.95 1.65
N SER A 133 15.80 9.98 1.31
CA SER A 133 15.83 8.69 2.00
C SER A 133 16.18 8.85 3.50
N PRO A 134 15.54 8.09 4.40
CA PRO A 134 15.91 8.10 5.81
C PRO A 134 17.37 7.68 5.99
N ALA A 135 18.10 8.43 6.83
CA ALA A 135 19.52 8.19 7.07
C ALA A 135 19.75 6.75 7.59
N GLY A 136 20.69 6.04 6.96
CA GLY A 136 21.04 4.68 7.35
C GLY A 136 20.00 3.60 7.02
N GLN A 137 18.96 3.91 6.25
CA GLN A 137 17.91 2.96 5.86
C GLN A 137 17.77 2.86 4.33
N PRO A 138 18.82 2.45 3.58
CA PRO A 138 18.76 2.32 2.12
C PRO A 138 17.72 1.30 1.63
N TRP A 139 17.27 0.38 2.50
CA TRP A 139 16.22 -0.59 2.22
C TRP A 139 14.81 -0.01 2.20
N SER A 140 14.62 1.21 2.71
CA SER A 140 13.29 1.84 2.86
C SER A 140 12.53 2.01 1.54
N LEU A 141 13.24 2.08 0.41
CA LEU A 141 12.69 2.09 -0.94
C LEU A 141 13.62 1.32 -1.88
N ARG A 142 13.08 0.38 -2.64
CA ARG A 142 13.79 -0.36 -3.68
C ARG A 142 13.94 0.53 -4.91
N LEU A 143 15.18 0.86 -5.26
CA LEU A 143 15.50 1.63 -6.45
C LEU A 143 15.71 0.73 -7.68
N LEU A 144 15.24 1.20 -8.83
CA LEU A 144 15.51 0.60 -10.12
C LEU A 144 16.98 0.85 -10.49
N ASP A 145 17.70 -0.21 -10.82
CA ASP A 145 19.06 -0.11 -11.38
C ASP A 145 18.94 0.02 -12.91
N ILE A 146 19.36 1.16 -13.47
CA ILE A 146 19.34 1.48 -14.91
C ILE A 146 20.66 2.09 -15.36
#